data_AF-A0A9C8ZHV7-F1
#
_entry.id   AF-A0A9C8ZHV7-F1
#
_cell.length_a   1.000
_cell.length_b   1.000
_cell.length_c   1.000
_cell.angle_alpha   90.00
_cell.angle_beta   90.00
_cell.angle_gamma   90.00
#
_symmetry.space_group_name_H-M   'P 1'
#
loop_
_entity.id
_entity.type
_entity.pdbx_description
1 polymer ?
#
loop_
_entity_poly.entity_id
_entity_poly.type
_entity_poly.pdbx_seq_one_letter_code
_entity_poly.pdbx_strand_id
1 'polypeptide(L)'
;MEQKFLKSAVATAVLGAAMFVAGGAVAGTIANTKHNLGSAGTGNNKVTDTEEICIFCHTPHGADTGANVAVPLWNKKLSDPAVFKTYDQLGTSTYDSAQASIGSVTLACLTCHDGTQAIDNIINAPGS
;
A
#
# COMPACT_ATOMS: atom_id res chain seq x y z
N MET A 1 -18.89 1.94 55.40
CA MET A 1 -18.94 1.01 54.25
C MET A 1 -18.99 1.76 52.93
N GLU A 2 -19.75 2.85 52.84
CA GLU A 2 -19.96 3.68 51.64
C GLU A 2 -18.69 4.29 51.03
N GLN A 3 -17.74 4.73 51.87
CA GLN A 3 -16.46 5.30 51.40
C GLN A 3 -15.56 4.30 50.66
N LYS A 4 -15.75 2.99 50.89
CA LYS A 4 -15.00 1.92 50.20
C LYS A 4 -15.59 1.65 48.82
N PHE A 5 -16.92 1.69 48.70
CA PHE A 5 -17.63 1.53 47.43
C PHE A 5 -17.41 2.72 46.49
N LEU A 6 -17.36 3.94 47.02
CA LEU A 6 -17.12 5.14 46.22
C LEU A 6 -15.70 5.16 45.61
N LYS A 7 -14.69 4.74 46.37
CA LYS A 7 -13.30 4.63 45.88
C LYS A 7 -13.12 3.54 44.83
N SER A 8 -13.77 2.39 44.99
CA SER A 8 -13.78 1.35 43.97
C SER A 8 -14.48 1.80 42.70
N ALA A 9 -15.64 2.46 42.79
CA ALA A 9 -16.36 2.96 41.61
C ALA A 9 -15.55 4.00 40.82
N VAL A 10 -14.87 4.93 41.51
CA VAL A 10 -13.98 5.91 40.87
C VAL A 10 -12.77 5.23 40.23
N ALA A 11 -12.14 4.27 40.91
CA ALA A 11 -11.01 3.54 40.34
C ALA A 11 -11.40 2.73 39.08
N THR A 12 -12.58 2.09 39.07
CA THR A 12 -13.08 1.36 37.90
C THR A 12 -13.47 2.30 36.75
N ALA A 13 -14.03 3.47 37.04
CA ALA A 13 -14.34 4.48 36.03
C ALA A 13 -13.07 5.07 35.38
N VAL A 14 -12.03 5.33 36.17
CA VAL A 14 -10.74 5.82 35.67
C VAL A 14 -10.01 4.75 34.85
N LEU A 15 -10.03 3.48 35.28
CA LEU A 15 -9.46 2.38 34.49
C LEU A 15 -10.24 2.16 33.18
N GLY A 16 -11.57 2.22 33.22
CA GLY A 16 -12.42 2.08 32.04
C GLY A 16 -12.23 3.22 31.03
N ALA A 17 -12.07 4.46 31.50
CA ALA A 17 -11.77 5.60 30.64
C ALA A 17 -10.37 5.51 30.02
N ALA A 18 -9.36 5.05 30.77
CA ALA A 18 -8.00 4.85 30.25
C ALA A 18 -7.94 3.73 29.19
N MET A 19 -8.73 2.66 29.33
CA MET A 19 -8.82 1.59 28.34
C MET A 19 -9.57 2.00 27.06
N PHE A 20 -10.47 2.99 27.11
CA PHE A 20 -11.16 3.50 25.92
C PHE A 20 -10.26 4.39 25.03
N VAL A 21 -9.24 5.03 25.62
CA VAL A 21 -8.27 5.87 24.88
C VAL A 21 -7.19 5.02 24.19
N ALA A 22 -6.91 3.82 24.70
CA ALA A 22 -5.85 2.93 24.17
C ALA A 22 -6.28 2.07 22.96
N GLY A 23 -7.56 2.12 22.55
CA GLY A 23 -8.12 1.25 21.50
C GLY A 23 -7.94 1.74 20.06
N GLY A 24 -7.32 2.89 19.84
CA GLY A 24 -6.94 3.35 18.51
C GLY A 24 -5.77 2.53 18.00
N ALA A 25 -6.03 1.33 17.48
CA ALA A 25 -5.03 0.62 16.68
C ALA A 25 -4.58 1.55 15.55
N VAL A 26 -3.39 2.12 15.68
CA VAL A 26 -2.67 2.78 14.58
C VAL A 26 -2.19 1.67 13.65
N ALA A 27 -3.12 0.90 13.08
CA ALA A 27 -2.85 0.20 11.84
C ALA A 27 -2.52 1.32 10.86
N GLY A 28 -1.25 1.46 10.51
CA GLY A 28 -0.78 2.52 9.62
C GLY A 28 -1.55 2.43 8.29
N THR A 29 -2.63 3.18 8.19
CA THR A 29 -3.37 3.35 6.93
C THR A 29 -2.42 3.99 5.93
N ILE A 30 -2.51 3.63 4.65
CA ILE A 30 -1.67 4.19 3.57
C ILE A 30 -1.60 5.73 3.66
N ALA A 31 -2.70 6.37 4.08
CA ALA A 31 -2.83 7.81 4.30
C ALA A 31 -1.68 8.47 5.07
N ASN A 32 -1.11 7.81 6.07
CA ASN A 32 -0.04 8.36 6.91
C ASN A 32 1.36 7.88 6.50
N THR A 33 1.49 7.24 5.33
CA THR A 33 2.76 6.72 4.81
C THR A 33 3.26 7.56 3.62
N LYS A 34 4.49 7.29 3.19
CA LYS A 34 5.05 7.87 1.96
C LYS A 34 4.32 7.40 0.68
N HIS A 35 3.51 6.34 0.78
CA HIS A 35 2.66 5.85 -0.32
C HIS A 35 1.31 6.57 -0.41
N ASN A 36 1.03 7.56 0.46
CA ASN A 36 -0.03 8.51 0.16
C ASN A 36 0.45 9.48 -0.92
N LEU A 37 0.02 9.21 -2.15
CA LEU A 37 0.40 9.97 -3.34
C LEU A 37 -0.62 11.07 -3.67
N GLY A 38 -1.73 11.19 -2.92
CA GLY A 38 -2.69 12.28 -3.06
C GLY A 38 -2.20 13.59 -2.43
N SER A 39 -3.00 14.63 -2.52
CA SER A 39 -2.71 16.00 -2.06
C SER A 39 -2.35 16.07 -0.57
N ALA A 40 -2.94 15.22 0.27
CA ALA A 40 -2.64 15.10 1.70
C ALA A 40 -1.36 14.29 2.01
N GLY A 41 -0.64 13.82 0.99
CA GLY A 41 0.55 12.98 1.13
C GLY A 41 1.73 13.67 1.83
N THR A 42 2.37 12.93 2.75
CA THR A 42 3.62 13.37 3.40
C THR A 42 4.87 13.03 2.59
N GLY A 43 4.68 12.35 1.45
CA GLY A 43 5.72 12.02 0.48
C GLY A 43 6.22 13.20 -0.34
N ASN A 44 7.44 13.05 -0.87
CA ASN A 44 7.98 13.95 -1.89
C ASN A 44 7.28 13.72 -3.23
N ASN A 45 7.00 12.46 -3.54
CA ASN A 45 6.20 12.08 -4.70
C ASN A 45 4.73 12.11 -4.28
N LYS A 46 4.00 13.10 -4.76
CA LYS A 46 2.55 13.22 -4.64
C LYS A 46 2.01 14.15 -5.72
N VAL A 47 0.71 14.06 -5.96
CA VAL A 47 -0.03 15.04 -6.76
C VAL A 47 -0.71 16.05 -5.84
N THR A 48 -1.28 17.11 -6.42
CA THR A 48 -1.95 18.19 -5.67
C THR A 48 -3.44 18.31 -5.98
N ASP A 49 -3.93 17.58 -6.97
CA ASP A 49 -5.25 17.73 -7.58
C ASP A 49 -6.27 16.67 -7.16
N THR A 50 -5.87 15.64 -6.38
CA THR A 50 -6.79 14.63 -5.85
C THR A 50 -6.42 14.16 -4.45
N GLU A 51 -7.43 13.79 -3.66
CA GLU A 51 -7.30 13.12 -2.35
C GLU A 51 -7.48 11.59 -2.46
N GLU A 52 -7.77 11.05 -3.64
CA GLU A 52 -7.99 9.62 -3.84
C GLU A 52 -6.69 8.83 -3.70
N ILE A 53 -6.48 8.21 -2.54
CA ILE A 53 -5.20 7.55 -2.20
C ILE A 53 -5.03 6.22 -2.95
N CYS A 54 -6.12 5.51 -3.20
CA CYS A 54 -6.07 4.16 -3.77
C CYS A 54 -5.95 4.15 -5.30
N ILE A 55 -6.29 5.25 -5.98
CA ILE A 55 -6.39 5.32 -7.45
C ILE A 55 -5.05 5.05 -8.15
N PHE A 56 -3.94 5.35 -7.47
CA PHE A 56 -2.59 5.08 -7.98
C PHE A 56 -2.25 3.58 -8.10
N CYS A 57 -3.04 2.72 -7.45
CA CYS A 57 -2.82 1.28 -7.41
C CYS A 57 -4.03 0.50 -7.94
N HIS A 58 -5.23 0.87 -7.52
CA HIS A 58 -6.46 0.15 -7.82
C HIS A 58 -7.51 1.04 -8.45
N THR A 59 -8.41 0.43 -9.22
CA THR A 59 -9.60 1.07 -9.79
C THR A 59 -10.84 0.23 -9.43
N PRO A 60 -12.03 0.80 -9.27
CA PRO A 60 -13.23 -0.01 -9.07
C PRO A 60 -13.58 -0.88 -10.28
N HIS A 61 -13.30 -0.40 -11.51
CA HIS A 61 -13.60 -1.08 -12.77
C HIS A 61 -12.57 -0.75 -13.85
N GLY A 62 -12.55 -1.50 -14.96
CA GLY A 62 -11.67 -1.17 -16.10
C GLY A 62 -10.19 -1.28 -15.78
N ALA A 63 -9.82 -2.23 -14.92
CA ALA A 63 -8.44 -2.53 -14.56
C ALA A 63 -7.67 -3.23 -15.70
N ASP A 64 -6.36 -3.41 -15.50
CA ASP A 64 -5.56 -4.23 -16.39
C ASP A 64 -6.10 -5.67 -16.48
N THR A 65 -6.23 -6.16 -17.70
CA THR A 65 -6.71 -7.52 -18.02
C THR A 65 -5.65 -8.36 -18.73
N GLY A 66 -4.38 -7.95 -18.67
CA GLY A 66 -3.26 -8.70 -19.22
C GLY A 66 -3.11 -10.09 -18.61
N ALA A 67 -2.48 -11.01 -19.34
CA ALA A 67 -2.33 -12.42 -18.95
C ALA A 67 -1.59 -12.62 -17.61
N ASN A 68 -0.76 -11.65 -17.22
CA ASN A 68 0.04 -11.68 -16.00
C ASN A 68 -0.58 -10.88 -14.84
N VAL A 69 -1.83 -10.42 -14.95
CA VAL A 69 -2.49 -9.66 -13.88
C VAL A 69 -3.22 -10.61 -12.94
N ALA A 70 -2.65 -10.85 -11.76
CA ALA A 70 -3.34 -11.54 -10.65
C ALA A 70 -3.62 -10.61 -9.45
N VAL A 71 -3.28 -9.32 -9.56
CA VAL A 71 -3.59 -8.32 -8.54
C VAL A 71 -5.00 -7.78 -8.81
N PRO A 72 -5.91 -7.81 -7.82
CA PRO A 72 -7.29 -7.37 -8.04
C PRO A 72 -7.37 -5.93 -8.51
N LEU A 73 -8.05 -5.74 -9.64
CA LEU A 73 -8.40 -4.44 -10.20
C LEU A 73 -7.22 -3.45 -10.25
N TRP A 74 -6.05 -3.89 -10.71
CA TRP A 74 -4.85 -3.07 -10.80
C TRP A 74 -5.02 -1.92 -11.82
N ASN A 75 -4.79 -0.69 -11.38
CA ASN A 75 -4.99 0.51 -12.19
C ASN A 75 -3.72 0.96 -12.94
N LYS A 76 -2.73 0.10 -13.08
CA LYS A 76 -1.55 0.33 -13.92
C LYS A 76 -1.39 -0.83 -14.89
N LYS A 77 -0.67 -0.60 -15.99
CA LYS A 77 -0.30 -1.68 -16.90
C LYS A 77 0.89 -2.43 -16.35
N LEU A 78 0.73 -3.73 -16.12
CA LEU A 78 1.88 -4.60 -15.86
C LEU A 78 2.69 -4.75 -17.14
N SER A 79 4.01 -4.57 -17.05
CA SER A 79 4.89 -4.77 -18.20
C SER A 79 4.88 -6.24 -18.62
N ASP A 80 4.47 -6.51 -19.86
CA ASP A 80 4.47 -7.84 -20.47
C ASP A 80 4.97 -7.75 -21.93
N PRO A 81 6.17 -8.28 -22.25
CA PRO A 81 7.11 -8.93 -21.33
C PRO A 81 7.75 -7.94 -20.34
N ALA A 82 8.22 -8.45 -19.20
CA ALA A 82 9.06 -7.71 -18.28
C ALA A 82 10.28 -7.11 -19.00
N VAL A 83 10.53 -5.81 -18.83
CA VAL A 83 11.63 -5.09 -19.52
C VAL A 83 12.94 -5.09 -18.72
N PHE A 84 13.03 -5.89 -17.65
CA PHE A 84 14.18 -5.97 -16.75
C PHE A 84 14.90 -7.31 -16.85
N LYS A 85 16.19 -7.32 -16.50
CA LYS A 85 16.98 -8.55 -16.35
C LYS A 85 16.99 -8.99 -14.89
N THR A 86 16.74 -10.27 -14.64
CA THR A 86 16.93 -10.90 -13.33
C THR A 86 18.39 -11.32 -13.13
N TYR A 87 18.81 -11.57 -11.88
CA TYR A 87 20.22 -11.85 -11.56
C TYR A 87 20.79 -13.08 -12.27
N ASP A 88 19.99 -14.13 -12.45
CA ASP A 88 20.36 -15.34 -13.20
C ASP A 88 20.67 -15.04 -14.68
N GLN A 89 20.05 -14.01 -15.25
CA GLN A 89 20.24 -13.58 -16.64
C GLN A 89 21.48 -12.69 -16.84
N LEU A 90 22.16 -12.29 -15.76
CA LEU A 90 23.37 -11.46 -15.83
C LEU A 90 24.65 -12.27 -16.03
N GLY A 91 24.58 -13.60 -16.00
CA GLY A 91 25.73 -14.49 -16.23
C GLY A 91 26.77 -14.43 -15.11
N THR A 92 26.36 -14.08 -13.88
CA THR A 92 27.28 -13.97 -12.75
C THR A 92 27.68 -15.37 -12.28
N SER A 93 28.98 -15.64 -12.17
CA SER A 93 29.51 -16.94 -11.74
C SER A 93 29.27 -17.25 -10.26
N THR A 94 28.79 -16.27 -9.50
CA THR A 94 28.56 -16.36 -8.05
C THR A 94 27.07 -16.49 -7.68
N TYR A 95 26.17 -16.54 -8.66
CA TYR A 95 24.76 -16.74 -8.39
C TYR A 95 24.49 -18.23 -8.14
N ASP A 96 24.19 -18.60 -6.90
CA ASP A 96 23.95 -19.98 -6.46
C ASP A 96 22.52 -20.20 -5.91
N SER A 97 21.66 -19.21 -6.04
CA SER A 97 20.27 -19.25 -5.54
C SER A 97 19.31 -19.86 -6.57
N ALA A 98 18.24 -20.49 -6.08
CA ALA A 98 17.07 -20.77 -6.92
C ALA A 98 16.35 -19.46 -7.25
N GLN A 99 16.03 -19.25 -8.54
CA GLN A 99 15.28 -18.09 -8.99
C GLN A 99 13.78 -18.33 -8.79
N ALA A 100 13.12 -17.46 -8.02
CA ALA A 100 11.66 -17.46 -7.96
C ALA A 100 11.08 -16.99 -9.30
N SER A 101 9.96 -17.59 -9.70
CA SER A 101 9.22 -17.14 -10.87
C SER A 101 8.77 -15.68 -10.67
N ILE A 102 8.91 -14.87 -11.71
CA ILE A 102 8.39 -13.51 -11.74
C ILE A 102 6.89 -13.60 -11.99
N GLY A 103 6.11 -13.47 -10.92
CA GLY A 103 4.65 -13.44 -10.98
C GLY A 103 4.08 -12.02 -11.01
N SER A 104 2.76 -11.98 -11.11
CA SER A 104 1.95 -10.74 -11.13
C SER A 104 2.24 -9.77 -9.98
N VAL A 105 2.43 -10.30 -8.76
CA VAL A 105 2.69 -9.48 -7.56
C VAL A 105 4.04 -8.79 -7.67
N THR A 106 5.07 -9.50 -8.13
CA THR A 106 6.39 -8.92 -8.38
C THR A 106 6.29 -7.81 -9.41
N LEU A 107 5.58 -8.05 -10.53
CA LEU A 107 5.37 -7.02 -11.55
C LEU A 107 4.63 -5.80 -11.00
N ALA A 108 3.61 -5.99 -10.16
CA ALA A 108 2.88 -4.88 -9.54
C ALA A 108 3.79 -4.01 -8.66
N CYS A 109 4.63 -4.62 -7.81
CA CYS A 109 5.64 -3.87 -7.05
C CYS A 109 6.55 -3.06 -7.99
N LEU A 110 6.98 -3.68 -9.09
CA LEU A 110 7.90 -3.06 -10.04
C LEU A 110 7.27 -1.90 -10.80
N THR A 111 5.96 -1.88 -11.07
CA THR A 111 5.30 -0.72 -11.72
C THR A 111 5.48 0.62 -10.99
N CYS A 112 5.86 0.58 -9.70
CA CYS A 112 6.20 1.77 -8.91
C CYS A 112 7.70 1.87 -8.57
N HIS A 113 8.41 0.74 -8.50
CA HIS A 113 9.77 0.69 -7.97
C HIS A 113 10.87 0.49 -9.02
N ASP A 114 10.55 0.03 -10.23
CA ASP A 114 11.54 -0.19 -11.27
C ASP A 114 12.00 1.10 -11.97
N GLY A 115 11.34 2.22 -11.71
CA GLY A 115 11.66 3.53 -12.26
C GLY A 115 11.38 3.68 -13.77
N THR A 116 10.68 2.73 -14.38
CA THR A 116 10.37 2.74 -15.82
C THR A 116 9.03 3.42 -16.11
N GLN A 117 8.13 3.49 -15.14
CA GLN A 117 6.83 4.12 -15.26
C GLN A 117 6.67 5.26 -14.26
N ALA A 118 5.99 6.33 -14.69
CA ALA A 118 5.61 7.41 -13.79
C ALA A 118 4.55 6.92 -12.79
N ILE A 119 4.55 7.51 -11.59
CA ILE A 119 3.66 7.11 -10.50
C ILE A 119 2.18 7.39 -10.84
N ASP A 120 1.92 8.42 -11.63
CA ASP A 120 0.61 8.81 -12.16
C ASP A 120 0.26 8.15 -13.51
N ASN A 121 1.11 7.27 -14.04
CA ASN A 121 0.76 6.47 -15.21
C ASN A 121 -0.25 5.39 -14.80
N ILE A 122 -1.53 5.74 -14.82
CA ILE A 122 -2.66 4.90 -14.42
C ILE A 122 -3.66 4.75 -15.57
N ILE A 123 -4.45 3.67 -15.54
CA ILE A 123 -5.43 3.35 -16.57
C ILE A 123 -6.65 4.26 -16.45
N ASN A 124 -7.15 4.45 -15.23
CA ASN A 124 -8.31 5.27 -14.91
C ASN A 124 -7.89 6.45 -14.02
N ALA A 125 -8.23 7.67 -14.43
CA ALA A 125 -7.93 8.90 -13.69
C ALA A 125 -8.82 9.06 -12.45
N PRO A 126 -8.46 9.94 -11.50
CA PRO A 126 -9.33 10.22 -10.35
C PRO A 126 -10.75 10.62 -10.76
N GLY A 127 -11.76 10.11 -10.05
CA GLY A 127 -13.17 10.37 -10.33
C GLY A 127 -13.80 9.62 -11.52
N SER A 128 -13.08 8.66 -12.12
CA SER A 128 -13.57 7.80 -13.22
C SER A 128 -14.60 6.75 -12.81
#